data_AF-A0A2V8BPW7-F1
#
_entry.id   AF-A0A2V8BPW7-F1
#
_cell.length_a   1.000
_cell.length_b   1.000
_cell.length_c   1.000
_cell.angle_alpha   90.00
_cell.angle_beta   90.00
_cell.angle_gamma   90.00
#
_symmetry.space_group_name_H-M   'P 1'
#
loop_
_entity.id
_entity.type
_entity.pdbx_description
1 polymer ?
#
loop_
_entity_poly.entity_id
_entity_poly.type
_entity_poly.pdbx_seq_one_letter_code
_entity_poly.pdbx_strand_id
1 'polypeptide(L)'
;MMLGFLAEAHFEGSAQHLLHSGGFSISDDRAASTDTDYRLLDAENRTVCRLNIKFHGTLFRAAKEYVGLEPEDCFALATYKISTALQRQQIEAVPYVFLVVTVPSLPRSYIEGHITEDAVWLASVSSRAIEETIARQLLTEPWAEGLKAQIERAQFRVISASRAHRLLHEKLFERVFALRVKAFNWTFRGAEIDMHLSLNSEMILFSEFVDNITQRGVREVAIRLDRGEI
;
A
#
# COMPACT_ATOMS: atom_id res chain seq x y z
N MET A 1 -11.96 -0.89 -0.13
CA MET A 1 -12.72 -0.44 1.04
C MET A 1 -12.49 -1.35 2.25
N MET A 2 -13.25 -2.45 2.45
CA MET A 2 -13.11 -3.31 3.64
C MET A 2 -11.69 -3.85 3.85
N LEU A 3 -11.02 -4.32 2.78
CA LEU A 3 -9.66 -4.85 2.85
C LEU A 3 -8.60 -3.77 3.12
N GLY A 4 -8.84 -2.55 2.63
CA GLY A 4 -7.99 -1.39 2.95
C GLY A 4 -8.12 -1.02 4.43
N PHE A 5 -9.35 -0.97 4.93
CA PHE A 5 -9.62 -0.73 6.35
C PHE A 5 -8.98 -1.79 7.27
N LEU A 6 -9.04 -3.08 6.89
CA LEU A 6 -8.37 -4.15 7.64
C LEU A 6 -6.84 -4.03 7.60
N ALA A 7 -6.28 -3.67 6.45
CA ALA A 7 -4.85 -3.41 6.33
C ALA A 7 -4.41 -2.25 7.23
N GLU A 8 -5.19 -1.16 7.26
CA GLU A 8 -4.94 0.00 8.13
C GLU A 8 -5.01 -0.38 9.61
N ALA A 9 -6.04 -1.12 10.04
CA ALA A 9 -6.17 -1.57 11.43
C ALA A 9 -5.03 -2.52 11.84
N HIS A 10 -4.62 -3.43 10.96
CA HIS A 10 -3.46 -4.30 11.16
C HIS A 10 -2.16 -3.49 11.27
N PHE A 11 -1.99 -2.48 10.41
CA PHE A 11 -0.85 -1.58 10.48
C PHE A 11 -0.80 -0.85 11.83
N GLU A 12 -1.92 -0.29 12.31
CA GLU A 12 -1.97 0.40 13.60
C GLU A 12 -1.55 -0.51 14.77
N GLY A 13 -2.08 -1.74 14.80
CA GLY A 13 -1.74 -2.71 15.84
C GLY A 13 -0.28 -3.15 15.80
N SER A 14 0.25 -3.40 14.61
CA SER A 14 1.65 -3.86 14.44
C SER A 14 2.68 -2.73 14.59
N ALA A 15 2.37 -1.52 14.10
CA ALA A 15 3.25 -0.36 14.15
C ALA A 15 3.45 0.14 15.57
N GLN A 16 2.39 0.14 16.41
CA GLN A 16 2.54 0.50 17.83
C GLN A 16 3.62 -0.37 18.48
N HIS A 17 3.60 -1.68 18.27
CA HIS A 17 4.55 -2.56 18.95
C HIS A 17 6.00 -2.40 18.45
N LEU A 18 6.20 -2.09 17.16
CA LEU A 18 7.52 -1.93 16.55
C LEU A 18 8.15 -0.56 16.79
N LEU A 19 7.35 0.51 16.82
CA LEU A 19 7.84 1.89 16.83
C LEU A 19 8.15 2.40 18.25
N HIS A 20 7.43 1.92 19.28
CA HIS A 20 7.61 2.39 20.66
C HIS A 20 9.04 2.16 21.19
N SER A 21 9.68 1.03 20.85
CA SER A 21 11.06 0.74 21.26
C SER A 21 12.10 1.69 20.65
N GLY A 22 11.77 2.33 19.52
CA GLY A 22 12.64 3.28 18.83
C GLY A 22 12.36 4.75 19.12
N GLY A 23 11.36 5.06 19.96
CA GLY A 23 10.94 6.45 20.19
C GLY A 23 10.18 7.06 19.01
N PHE A 24 9.58 6.22 18.15
CA PHE A 24 8.77 6.66 17.01
C PHE A 24 7.29 6.49 17.30
N SER A 25 6.47 7.29 16.63
CA SER A 25 5.01 7.17 16.68
C SER A 25 4.39 7.41 15.30
N ILE A 26 3.11 7.04 15.14
CA ILE A 26 2.34 7.36 13.94
C ILE A 26 1.24 8.37 14.27
N SER A 27 1.02 9.31 13.36
CA SER A 27 -0.13 10.22 13.37
C SER A 27 -1.04 9.89 12.19
N ASP A 28 -2.33 9.71 12.47
CA ASP A 28 -3.37 9.43 11.47
C ASP A 28 -3.72 10.72 10.68
N ASP A 29 -3.58 10.67 9.35
CA ASP A 29 -3.84 11.79 8.43
C ASP A 29 -5.01 11.46 7.46
N ARG A 30 -5.71 10.32 7.65
CA ARG A 30 -6.77 9.83 6.74
C ARG A 30 -7.95 10.79 6.66
N ALA A 31 -8.28 11.47 7.76
CA ALA A 31 -9.38 12.43 7.84
C ALA A 31 -9.20 13.64 6.91
N ALA A 32 -7.96 13.96 6.53
CA ALA A 32 -7.67 15.11 5.66
C ALA A 32 -8.05 14.88 4.19
N SER A 33 -8.58 13.69 3.82
CA SER A 33 -8.87 13.31 2.43
C SER A 33 -7.67 13.51 1.49
N THR A 34 -6.46 13.34 2.03
CA THR A 34 -5.22 13.40 1.25
C THR A 34 -4.82 12.02 0.76
N ASP A 35 -3.78 11.97 -0.07
CA ASP A 35 -3.13 10.74 -0.47
C ASP A 35 -2.30 10.10 0.65
N THR A 36 -2.19 10.73 1.83
CA THR A 36 -1.46 10.17 2.98
C THR A 36 -2.42 9.53 3.97
N ASP A 37 -2.06 8.32 4.44
CA ASP A 37 -2.81 7.63 5.48
C ASP A 37 -2.21 7.93 6.87
N TYR A 38 -0.88 7.87 7.00
CA TYR A 38 -0.20 8.16 8.27
C TYR A 38 1.06 8.99 8.06
N ARG A 39 1.52 9.63 9.14
CA ARG A 39 2.84 10.21 9.25
C ARG A 39 3.64 9.45 10.28
N LEU A 40 4.87 9.09 9.96
CA LEU A 40 5.84 8.60 10.94
C LEU A 40 6.48 9.82 11.62
N LEU A 41 6.44 9.84 12.95
CA LEU A 41 6.98 10.92 13.78
C LEU A 41 8.15 10.41 14.62
N ASP A 42 9.17 11.25 14.80
CA ASP A 42 10.24 11.03 15.77
C ASP A 42 9.84 11.43 17.19
N ALA A 43 10.77 11.26 18.15
CA ALA A 43 10.55 11.59 19.55
C ALA A 43 10.25 13.07 19.82
N GLU A 44 10.61 13.96 18.88
CA GLU A 44 10.31 15.40 18.95
C GLU A 44 9.04 15.78 18.15
N ASN A 45 8.21 14.79 17.78
CA ASN A 45 7.01 14.95 16.94
C ASN A 45 7.28 15.54 15.55
N ARG A 46 8.51 15.44 15.03
CA ARG A 46 8.82 15.88 13.67
C ARG A 46 8.49 14.76 12.70
N THR A 47 7.92 15.12 11.55
CA THR A 47 7.61 14.14 10.51
C THR A 47 8.90 13.60 9.88
N VAL A 48 9.08 12.28 9.99
CA VAL A 48 10.15 11.52 9.32
C VAL A 48 9.78 11.24 7.88
N CYS A 49 8.59 10.70 7.66
CA CYS A 49 8.06 10.41 6.33
C CYS A 49 6.52 10.30 6.35
N ARG A 50 5.92 10.42 5.17
CA ARG A 50 4.51 10.10 4.91
C ARG A 50 4.40 8.63 4.55
N LEU A 51 3.32 8.01 5.00
CA LEU A 51 3.01 6.60 4.80
C LEU A 51 1.66 6.49 4.11
N ASN A 52 1.60 5.69 3.06
CA ASN A 52 0.36 5.34 2.39
C ASN A 52 0.27 3.83 2.21
N ILE A 53 -0.82 3.22 2.68
CA ILE A 53 -1.01 1.78 2.69
C ILE A 53 -1.60 1.33 1.35
N LYS A 54 -1.00 0.29 0.78
CA LYS A 54 -1.46 -0.41 -0.42
C LYS A 54 -1.70 -1.87 -0.12
N PHE A 55 -2.97 -2.25 -0.12
CA PHE A 55 -3.39 -3.63 0.03
C PHE A 55 -3.44 -4.33 -1.34
N HIS A 56 -2.85 -5.53 -1.43
CA HIS A 56 -2.90 -6.39 -2.60
C HIS A 56 -3.42 -7.78 -2.22
N GLY A 57 -4.68 -8.08 -2.56
CA GLY A 57 -5.33 -9.34 -2.17
C GLY A 57 -5.56 -10.33 -3.31
N THR A 58 -5.16 -10.01 -4.54
CA THR A 58 -5.42 -10.87 -5.70
C THR A 58 -4.19 -10.94 -6.58
N LEU A 59 -3.66 -12.16 -6.71
CA LEU A 59 -2.50 -12.44 -7.53
C LEU A 59 -2.74 -12.08 -9.00
N PHE A 60 -1.77 -11.39 -9.59
CA PHE A 60 -1.68 -11.31 -11.05
C PHE A 60 -1.11 -12.63 -11.59
N ARG A 61 -1.99 -13.62 -11.80
CA ARG A 61 -1.59 -15.00 -12.16
C ARG A 61 -0.71 -15.11 -13.41
N ALA A 62 -0.87 -14.18 -14.35
CA ALA A 62 -0.09 -14.14 -15.58
C ALA A 62 1.13 -13.19 -15.49
N ALA A 63 1.53 -12.75 -14.29
CA ALA A 63 2.65 -11.84 -14.08
C ALA A 63 3.94 -12.33 -14.74
N LYS A 64 4.19 -13.65 -14.73
CA LYS A 64 5.40 -14.23 -15.30
C LYS A 64 5.48 -14.02 -16.81
N GLU A 65 4.37 -14.25 -17.49
CA GLU A 65 4.26 -14.05 -18.94
C GLU A 65 4.30 -12.57 -19.30
N TYR A 66 3.49 -11.76 -18.60
CA TYR A 66 3.33 -10.36 -19.00
C TYR A 66 4.49 -9.50 -18.52
N VAL A 67 4.87 -9.56 -17.26
CA VAL A 67 5.85 -8.64 -16.69
C VAL A 67 7.11 -9.31 -16.22
N GLY A 68 7.24 -10.64 -16.29
CA GLY A 68 8.44 -11.36 -15.86
C GLY A 68 8.64 -11.40 -14.34
N LEU A 69 7.56 -11.32 -13.56
CA LEU A 69 7.57 -11.54 -12.10
C LEU A 69 6.81 -12.81 -11.76
N GLU A 70 7.20 -13.50 -10.69
CA GLU A 70 6.34 -14.56 -10.16
C GLU A 70 5.05 -13.93 -9.59
N PRO A 71 3.86 -14.55 -9.76
CA PRO A 71 2.61 -13.98 -9.27
C PRO A 71 2.65 -13.59 -7.78
N GLU A 72 3.26 -14.43 -6.95
CA GLU A 72 3.37 -14.24 -5.49
C GLU A 72 4.36 -13.13 -5.10
N ASP A 73 5.20 -12.71 -6.04
CA ASP A 73 6.17 -11.63 -5.88
C ASP A 73 5.73 -10.34 -6.59
N CYS A 74 4.59 -10.34 -7.28
CA CYS A 74 4.19 -9.25 -8.15
C CYS A 74 3.17 -8.32 -7.47
N PHE A 75 3.55 -7.06 -7.30
CA PHE A 75 2.66 -6.00 -6.83
C PHE A 75 2.45 -4.94 -7.91
N ALA A 76 1.20 -4.60 -8.20
CA ALA A 76 0.84 -3.55 -9.16
C ALA A 76 0.61 -2.22 -8.43
N LEU A 77 1.35 -1.19 -8.83
CA LEU A 77 1.22 0.18 -8.33
C LEU A 77 0.91 1.13 -9.48
N ALA A 78 -0.24 1.80 -9.41
CA ALA A 78 -0.64 2.76 -10.43
C ALA A 78 0.39 3.88 -10.60
N THR A 79 0.81 4.09 -11.84
CA THR A 79 1.87 5.06 -12.19
C THR A 79 1.52 6.49 -11.77
N TYR A 80 0.25 6.87 -11.85
CA TYR A 80 -0.19 8.19 -11.38
C TYR A 80 -0.03 8.36 -9.87
N LYS A 81 -0.21 7.29 -9.06
CA LYS A 81 -0.02 7.34 -7.60
C LYS A 81 1.45 7.59 -7.25
N ILE A 82 2.38 7.01 -8.02
CA ILE A 82 3.82 7.30 -7.91
C ILE A 82 4.08 8.78 -8.20
N SER A 83 3.53 9.31 -9.29
CA SER A 83 3.67 10.73 -9.65
C SER A 83 3.09 11.67 -8.60
N THR A 84 1.90 11.39 -8.07
CA THR A 84 1.26 12.20 -7.03
C THR A 84 2.08 12.20 -5.73
N ALA A 85 2.57 11.03 -5.30
CA ALA A 85 3.42 10.92 -4.12
C ALA A 85 4.72 11.74 -4.25
N LEU A 86 5.35 11.75 -5.43
CA LEU A 86 6.53 12.58 -5.68
C LEU A 86 6.21 14.08 -5.65
N GLN A 87 5.11 14.50 -6.26
CA GLN A 87 4.68 15.91 -6.21
C GLN A 87 4.45 16.34 -4.75
N ARG A 88 3.80 15.48 -3.95
CA ARG A 88 3.59 15.72 -2.52
C ARG A 88 4.91 15.85 -1.76
N GLN A 89 5.84 14.92 -1.98
CA GLN A 89 7.18 14.94 -1.38
C GLN A 89 7.94 16.23 -1.72
N GLN A 90 7.85 16.71 -2.96
CA GLN A 90 8.50 17.96 -3.39
C GLN A 90 7.88 19.20 -2.73
N ILE A 91 6.55 19.27 -2.64
CA ILE A 91 5.85 20.43 -2.06
C ILE A 91 6.17 20.58 -0.57
N GLU A 92 6.27 19.46 0.15
CA GLU A 92 6.39 19.49 1.61
C GLU A 92 7.81 19.22 2.13
N ALA A 93 8.74 18.83 1.24
CA ALA A 93 10.09 18.41 1.58
C ALA A 93 10.11 17.27 2.63
N VAL A 94 9.16 16.35 2.54
CA VAL A 94 9.04 15.16 3.41
C VAL A 94 8.99 13.91 2.55
N PRO A 95 9.84 12.90 2.80
CA PRO A 95 9.83 11.64 2.06
C PRO A 95 8.47 10.95 2.07
N TYR A 96 8.10 10.34 0.95
CA TYR A 96 6.85 9.60 0.81
C TYR A 96 7.11 8.10 0.62
N VAL A 97 6.40 7.28 1.38
CA VAL A 97 6.56 5.82 1.40
C VAL A 97 5.23 5.12 1.14
N PHE A 98 5.29 4.09 0.30
CA PHE A 98 4.20 3.12 0.15
C PHE A 98 4.45 1.92 1.08
N LEU A 99 3.47 1.62 1.91
CA LEU A 99 3.42 0.43 2.76
C LEU A 99 2.55 -0.62 2.08
N VAL A 100 3.21 -1.64 1.52
CA VAL A 100 2.54 -2.69 0.75
C VAL A 100 2.28 -3.89 1.66
N VAL A 101 1.03 -4.35 1.71
CA VAL A 101 0.65 -5.60 2.36
C VAL A 101 -0.06 -6.50 1.37
N THR A 102 0.40 -7.75 1.28
CA THR A 102 -0.11 -8.72 0.32
C THR A 102 -0.68 -9.94 1.03
N VAL A 103 -1.90 -10.33 0.66
CA VAL A 103 -2.56 -11.55 1.14
C VAL A 103 -3.02 -12.35 -0.08
N PRO A 104 -2.15 -13.19 -0.65
CA PRO A 104 -2.37 -13.78 -1.97
C PRO A 104 -3.44 -14.87 -1.98
N SER A 105 -3.74 -15.45 -0.83
CA SER A 105 -4.72 -16.54 -0.63
C SER A 105 -6.14 -16.06 -0.32
N LEU A 106 -6.41 -14.76 -0.47
CA LEU A 106 -7.71 -14.17 -0.16
C LEU A 106 -8.75 -14.56 -1.24
N PRO A 107 -9.74 -15.42 -0.95
CA PRO A 107 -10.69 -15.83 -1.97
C PRO A 107 -11.70 -14.71 -2.15
N ARG A 108 -11.55 -13.93 -3.23
CA ARG A 108 -12.50 -12.87 -3.59
C ARG A 108 -13.96 -13.35 -3.57
N SER A 109 -14.21 -14.53 -4.12
CA SER A 109 -15.54 -15.16 -4.14
C SER A 109 -16.09 -15.49 -2.76
N TYR A 110 -15.22 -15.75 -1.78
CA TYR A 110 -15.64 -15.98 -0.40
C TYR A 110 -16.18 -14.70 0.22
N ILE A 111 -15.50 -13.56 0.00
CA ILE A 111 -15.98 -12.27 0.49
C ILE A 111 -17.27 -11.90 -0.22
N GLU A 112 -17.31 -11.99 -1.55
CA GLU A 112 -18.49 -11.63 -2.36
C GLU A 112 -19.75 -12.39 -1.93
N GLY A 113 -19.63 -13.67 -1.53
CA GLY A 113 -20.77 -14.46 -1.05
C GLY A 113 -21.38 -13.98 0.28
N HIS A 114 -20.69 -13.12 1.04
CA HIS A 114 -21.16 -12.58 2.31
C HIS A 114 -21.54 -11.09 2.23
N ILE A 115 -21.37 -10.44 1.07
CA ILE A 115 -21.79 -9.05 0.86
C ILE A 115 -23.25 -9.03 0.41
N THR A 116 -24.09 -8.27 1.12
CA THR A 116 -25.50 -8.10 0.77
C THR A 116 -25.70 -7.10 -0.38
N GLU A 117 -26.77 -7.23 -1.15
CA GLU A 117 -27.12 -6.26 -2.21
C GLU A 117 -27.28 -4.83 -1.67
N ASP A 118 -27.85 -4.68 -0.46
CA ASP A 118 -27.99 -3.38 0.20
C ASP A 118 -26.62 -2.74 0.50
N ALA A 119 -25.64 -3.53 0.94
CA ALA A 119 -24.28 -3.04 1.17
C ALA A 119 -23.61 -2.62 -0.14
N VAL A 120 -23.83 -3.35 -1.24
CA VAL A 120 -23.35 -2.98 -2.57
C VAL A 120 -24.01 -1.68 -3.04
N TRP A 121 -25.33 -1.58 -2.89
CA TRP A 121 -26.09 -0.40 -3.29
C TRP A 121 -25.64 0.84 -2.51
N LEU A 122 -25.58 0.73 -1.17
CA LEU A 122 -25.10 1.82 -0.32
C LEU A 122 -23.69 2.24 -0.73
N ALA A 123 -22.75 1.29 -0.86
CA ALA A 123 -21.39 1.60 -1.31
C ALA A 123 -21.39 2.39 -2.64
N SER A 124 -22.25 2.04 -3.59
CA SER A 124 -22.30 2.68 -4.92
C SER A 124 -22.77 4.14 -4.93
N VAL A 125 -23.50 4.59 -3.91
CA VAL A 125 -24.07 5.95 -3.82
C VAL A 125 -23.47 6.78 -2.70
N SER A 126 -22.44 6.26 -2.02
CA SER A 126 -22.01 6.77 -0.72
C SER A 126 -20.66 7.50 -0.72
N SER A 127 -20.36 8.16 0.39
CA SER A 127 -19.07 8.77 0.68
C SER A 127 -18.14 7.79 1.41
N ARG A 128 -16.83 8.08 1.44
CA ARG A 128 -15.82 7.29 2.17
C ARG A 128 -16.22 6.99 3.63
N ALA A 129 -16.91 7.89 4.32
CA ALA A 129 -17.34 7.66 5.70
C ALA A 129 -18.39 6.55 5.83
N ILE A 130 -19.32 6.46 4.87
CA ILE A 130 -20.32 5.39 4.83
C ILE A 130 -19.66 4.08 4.44
N GLU A 131 -18.78 4.13 3.44
CA GLU A 131 -17.94 3.00 3.03
C GLU A 131 -17.17 2.38 4.21
N GLU A 132 -16.52 3.21 5.03
CA GLU A 132 -15.83 2.78 6.25
C GLU A 132 -16.79 2.21 7.31
N THR A 133 -18.00 2.76 7.42
CA THR A 133 -19.03 2.26 8.35
C THR A 133 -19.51 0.87 7.94
N ILE A 134 -19.79 0.67 6.65
CA ILE A 134 -20.15 -0.65 6.08
C ILE A 134 -19.02 -1.64 6.35
N ALA A 135 -17.77 -1.25 6.08
CA ALA A 135 -16.61 -2.09 6.39
C ALA A 135 -16.57 -2.47 7.88
N ARG A 136 -16.71 -1.52 8.81
CA ARG A 136 -16.70 -1.80 10.26
C ARG A 136 -17.79 -2.79 10.67
N GLN A 137 -19.00 -2.66 10.13
CA GLN A 137 -20.11 -3.57 10.42
C GLN A 137 -19.88 -4.97 9.87
N LEU A 138 -19.45 -5.09 8.60
CA LEU A 138 -19.14 -6.40 8.01
C LEU A 138 -18.03 -7.12 8.79
N LEU A 139 -17.13 -6.38 9.40
CA LEU A 139 -16.06 -6.95 10.21
C LEU A 139 -16.49 -7.40 11.59
N THR A 140 -17.69 -7.09 12.07
CA THR A 140 -18.21 -7.69 13.31
C THR A 140 -18.81 -9.08 13.09
N GLU A 141 -19.00 -9.48 11.83
CA GLU A 141 -19.57 -10.77 11.49
C GLU A 141 -18.59 -11.94 11.73
N PRO A 142 -19.06 -13.12 12.16
CA PRO A 142 -18.21 -14.28 12.44
C PRO A 142 -17.36 -14.74 11.24
N TRP A 143 -17.89 -14.62 10.02
CA TRP A 143 -17.17 -15.03 8.81
C TRP A 143 -15.91 -14.16 8.56
N ALA A 144 -15.87 -12.94 9.09
CA ALA A 144 -14.75 -12.03 8.91
C ALA A 144 -13.54 -12.38 9.80
N GLU A 145 -13.69 -13.25 10.81
CA GLU A 145 -12.59 -13.65 11.70
C GLU A 145 -11.42 -14.28 10.95
N GLY A 146 -11.71 -15.20 10.02
CA GLY A 146 -10.68 -15.85 9.21
C GLY A 146 -9.94 -14.85 8.31
N LEU A 147 -10.65 -13.86 7.79
CA LEU A 147 -10.10 -12.79 6.97
C LEU A 147 -9.15 -11.89 7.78
N LYS A 148 -9.58 -11.48 8.98
CA LYS A 148 -8.75 -10.70 9.92
C LYS A 148 -7.46 -11.45 10.26
N ALA A 149 -7.58 -12.71 10.67
CA ALA A 149 -6.44 -13.54 11.05
C ALA A 149 -5.42 -13.74 9.91
N GLN A 150 -5.88 -13.78 8.65
CA GLN A 150 -4.98 -13.84 7.49
C GLN A 150 -4.23 -12.52 7.28
N ILE A 151 -4.92 -11.39 7.37
CA ILE A 151 -4.32 -10.06 7.21
C ILE A 151 -3.34 -9.77 8.35
N GLU A 152 -3.68 -10.14 9.59
CA GLU A 152 -2.83 -9.96 10.77
C GLU A 152 -1.50 -10.73 10.69
N ARG A 153 -1.45 -11.80 9.90
CA ARG A 153 -0.22 -12.56 9.64
C ARG A 153 0.61 -11.98 8.50
N ALA A 154 0.03 -11.09 7.70
CA ALA A 154 0.70 -10.51 6.56
C ALA A 154 1.74 -9.48 7.00
N GLN A 155 2.87 -9.46 6.31
CA GLN A 155 3.94 -8.52 6.59
C GLN A 155 3.81 -7.30 5.69
N PHE A 156 4.09 -6.12 6.27
CA PHE A 156 4.24 -4.90 5.49
C PHE A 156 5.62 -4.83 4.86
N ARG A 157 5.65 -4.36 3.61
CA ARG A 157 6.85 -4.04 2.85
C ARG A 157 6.87 -2.56 2.51
N VAL A 158 8.06 -2.02 2.36
CA VAL A 158 8.33 -0.60 2.22
C VAL A 158 9.01 -0.34 0.88
N ILE A 159 8.52 0.66 0.17
CA ILE A 159 9.18 1.25 -0.98
C ILE A 159 8.97 2.77 -0.98
N SER A 160 10.02 3.57 -1.18
CA SER A 160 9.86 5.02 -1.30
C SER A 160 9.27 5.41 -2.66
N ALA A 161 8.61 6.57 -2.71
CA ALA A 161 8.13 7.14 -3.97
C ALA A 161 9.28 7.37 -4.96
N SER A 162 10.44 7.81 -4.48
CA SER A 162 11.64 7.96 -5.32
C SER A 162 12.15 6.63 -5.88
N ARG A 163 12.14 5.55 -5.09
CA ARG A 163 12.53 4.21 -5.55
C ARG A 163 11.55 3.68 -6.59
N ALA A 164 10.25 3.77 -6.32
CA ALA A 164 9.20 3.36 -7.23
C ALA A 164 9.28 4.12 -8.57
N HIS A 165 9.53 5.43 -8.52
CA HIS A 165 9.70 6.25 -9.72
C HIS A 165 10.97 5.91 -10.52
N ARG A 166 12.09 5.68 -9.83
CA ARG A 166 13.31 5.20 -10.49
C ARG A 166 13.06 3.89 -11.22
N LEU A 167 12.45 2.92 -10.54
CA LEU A 167 12.11 1.62 -11.14
C LEU A 167 11.15 1.77 -12.32
N LEU A 168 10.18 2.67 -12.23
CA LEU A 168 9.28 3.00 -13.35
C LEU A 168 10.07 3.47 -14.58
N HIS A 169 11.07 4.34 -14.40
CA HIS A 169 11.93 4.78 -15.50
C HIS A 169 12.84 3.69 -16.04
N GLU A 170 13.48 2.93 -15.14
CA GLU A 170 14.45 1.89 -15.50
C GLU A 170 13.80 0.68 -16.18
N LYS A 171 12.54 0.38 -15.82
CA LYS A 171 11.84 -0.85 -16.23
C LYS A 171 10.53 -0.57 -16.97
N LEU A 172 10.41 0.61 -17.57
CA LEU A 172 9.16 1.12 -18.15
C LEU A 172 8.54 0.13 -19.14
N PHE A 173 9.34 -0.42 -20.06
CA PHE A 173 8.86 -1.30 -21.12
C PHE A 173 8.72 -2.76 -20.67
N GLU A 174 9.44 -3.16 -19.62
CA GLU A 174 9.40 -4.51 -19.05
C GLU A 174 8.21 -4.69 -18.10
N ARG A 175 7.96 -3.72 -17.22
CA ARG A 175 7.06 -3.85 -16.08
C ARG A 175 5.75 -3.07 -16.20
N VAL A 176 5.60 -2.19 -17.19
CA VAL A 176 4.31 -1.52 -17.48
C VAL A 176 3.64 -2.21 -18.68
N PHE A 177 2.86 -3.26 -18.40
CA PHE A 177 2.20 -4.06 -19.45
C PHE A 177 1.31 -3.22 -20.38
N ALA A 178 0.63 -2.22 -19.83
CA ALA A 178 -0.26 -1.34 -20.59
C ALA A 178 0.41 -0.69 -21.82
N LEU A 179 1.72 -0.39 -21.76
CA LEU A 179 2.44 0.23 -22.88
C LEU A 179 2.65 -0.71 -24.08
N ARG A 180 2.49 -2.02 -23.87
CA ARG A 180 2.63 -3.05 -24.92
C ARG A 180 1.30 -3.42 -25.54
N VAL A 181 0.19 -2.90 -25.02
CA VAL A 181 -1.16 -3.19 -25.53
C VAL A 181 -1.73 -1.96 -26.21
N LYS A 182 -2.02 -2.08 -27.50
CA LYS A 182 -2.70 -1.03 -28.25
C LYS A 182 -4.09 -0.79 -27.66
N ALA A 183 -4.42 0.48 -27.41
CA ALA A 183 -5.68 0.88 -26.80
C ALA A 183 -6.00 0.14 -25.48
N PHE A 184 -4.99 -0.02 -24.61
CA PHE A 184 -5.10 -0.73 -23.32
C PHE A 184 -6.35 -0.30 -22.53
N ASN A 185 -6.56 0.99 -22.32
CA ASN A 185 -7.70 1.49 -21.56
C ASN A 185 -9.05 1.08 -22.17
N TRP A 186 -9.16 1.01 -23.50
CA TRP A 186 -10.40 0.55 -24.15
C TRP A 186 -10.56 -0.97 -24.01
N THR A 187 -9.48 -1.72 -24.25
CA THR A 187 -9.42 -3.18 -24.16
C THR A 187 -9.76 -3.68 -22.75
N PHE A 188 -9.30 -2.96 -21.72
CA PHE A 188 -9.47 -3.31 -20.31
C PHE A 188 -10.43 -2.36 -19.57
N ARG A 189 -11.37 -1.73 -20.29
CA ARG A 189 -12.51 -0.97 -19.72
C ARG A 189 -12.12 0.07 -18.65
N GLY A 190 -11.07 0.83 -18.92
CA GLY A 190 -10.59 1.90 -18.04
C GLY A 190 -9.65 1.42 -16.92
N ALA A 191 -9.04 0.25 -17.06
CA ALA A 191 -8.01 -0.22 -16.12
C ALA A 191 -6.88 0.81 -15.93
N GLU A 192 -6.36 0.89 -14.70
CA GLU A 192 -5.24 1.75 -14.34
C GLU A 192 -3.97 1.32 -15.11
N ILE A 193 -3.08 2.29 -15.39
CA ILE A 193 -1.76 2.01 -15.94
C ILE A 193 -0.82 1.75 -14.77
N ASP A 194 -0.51 0.47 -14.57
CA ASP A 194 0.25 0.00 -13.42
C ASP A 194 1.72 -0.32 -13.72
N MET A 195 2.58 0.08 -12.79
CA MET A 195 3.95 -0.40 -12.65
C MET A 195 3.96 -1.66 -11.80
N HIS A 196 4.55 -2.75 -12.31
CA HIS A 196 4.65 -4.01 -11.57
C HIS A 196 6.01 -4.13 -10.88
N LEU A 197 5.97 -4.22 -9.56
CA LEU A 197 7.12 -4.23 -8.66
C LEU A 197 7.27 -5.59 -8.00
N SER A 198 8.52 -6.00 -7.77
CA SER A 198 8.88 -7.19 -7.00
C SER A 198 8.79 -6.90 -5.50
N LEU A 199 7.96 -7.66 -4.79
CA LEU A 199 7.84 -7.57 -3.33
C LEU A 199 9.17 -7.91 -2.65
N ASN A 200 9.89 -8.92 -3.12
CA ASN A 200 11.07 -9.44 -2.46
C ASN A 200 12.39 -8.78 -2.88
N SER A 201 12.52 -8.36 -4.13
CA SER A 201 13.80 -7.81 -4.64
C SER A 201 13.84 -6.29 -4.72
N GLU A 202 12.69 -5.62 -4.66
CA GLU A 202 12.60 -4.17 -4.84
C GLU A 202 12.05 -3.43 -3.60
N MET A 203 11.63 -4.17 -2.57
CA MET A 203 11.10 -3.63 -1.31
C MET A 203 11.75 -4.29 -0.10
N ILE A 204 11.82 -3.57 1.02
CA ILE A 204 12.28 -4.11 2.31
C ILE A 204 11.10 -4.37 3.24
N LEU A 205 11.30 -5.18 4.29
CA LEU A 205 10.27 -5.36 5.31
C LEU A 205 10.11 -4.08 6.16
N PHE A 206 8.90 -3.81 6.63
CA PHE A 206 8.66 -2.66 7.51
C PHE A 206 9.45 -2.76 8.83
N SER A 207 9.62 -3.97 9.37
CA SER A 207 10.49 -4.19 10.54
C SER A 207 11.94 -3.79 10.24
N GLU A 208 12.47 -4.16 9.07
CA GLU A 208 13.81 -3.78 8.64
C GLU A 208 13.93 -2.27 8.41
N PHE A 209 12.87 -1.63 7.91
CA PHE A 209 12.82 -0.17 7.79
C PHE A 209 12.92 0.52 9.17
N VAL A 210 12.16 0.04 10.16
CA VAL A 210 12.23 0.56 11.54
C VAL A 210 13.63 0.34 12.13
N ASP A 211 14.19 -0.85 11.98
CA ASP A 211 15.55 -1.17 12.44
C ASP A 211 16.60 -0.23 11.80
N ASN A 212 16.47 0.04 10.51
CA ASN A 212 17.35 0.98 9.80
C ASN A 212 17.25 2.40 10.38
N ILE A 213 16.05 2.88 10.72
CA ILE A 213 15.87 4.20 11.34
C ILE A 213 16.52 4.22 12.71
N THR A 214 16.31 3.19 13.53
CA THR A 214 16.89 3.10 14.89
C THR A 214 18.42 3.04 14.86
N GLN A 215 19.01 2.29 13.91
CA GLN A 215 20.45 2.08 13.85
C GLN A 215 21.23 3.21 13.15
N ARG A 216 20.69 3.76 12.07
CA ARG A 216 21.37 4.76 11.21
C ARG A 216 20.94 6.20 11.50
N GLY A 217 19.81 6.35 12.19
CA GLY A 217 19.20 7.63 12.48
C GLY A 217 18.30 8.14 11.36
N VAL A 218 17.31 8.95 11.77
CA VAL A 218 16.27 9.54 10.92
C VAL A 218 16.84 10.25 9.69
N ARG A 219 17.90 11.06 9.88
CA ARG A 219 18.47 11.86 8.80
C ARG A 219 19.06 11.00 7.68
N GLU A 220 19.78 9.94 8.02
CA GLU A 220 20.35 9.04 7.01
C GLU A 220 19.23 8.35 6.24
N VAL A 221 18.23 7.80 6.94
CA VAL A 221 17.11 7.11 6.29
C VAL A 221 16.30 8.05 5.40
N ALA A 222 16.03 9.29 5.82
CA ALA A 222 15.34 10.28 4.99
C ALA A 222 16.10 10.55 3.68
N ILE A 223 17.44 10.69 3.74
CA ILE A 223 18.27 10.86 2.53
C ILE A 223 18.18 9.63 1.62
N ARG A 224 18.20 8.42 2.19
CA ARG A 224 18.09 7.17 1.42
C ARG A 224 16.73 7.02 0.76
N LEU A 225 15.64 7.39 1.46
CA LEU A 225 14.29 7.43 0.91
C LEU A 225 14.22 8.40 -0.28
N ASP A 226 14.73 9.62 -0.13
CA ASP A 226 14.76 10.64 -1.20
C ASP A 226 15.58 10.18 -2.40
N ARG A 227 16.72 9.53 -2.14
CA ARG A 227 17.58 8.92 -3.16
C ARG A 227 17.02 7.60 -3.68
N GLY A 228 15.83 7.17 -3.30
CA GLY A 228 15.22 5.93 -3.80
C GLY A 228 16.11 4.70 -3.58
N GLU A 229 16.82 4.62 -2.46
CA GLU A 229 17.62 3.47 -2.05
C GLU A 229 16.83 2.48 -1.17
N ILE A 230 15.60 2.85 -0.81
CA ILE A 230 14.62 2.12 -0.01
C ILE A 230 13.29 2.16 -0.75
#